data_AF-A0AA90ZA88-F1
#
_entry.id   AF-A0AA90ZA88-F1
#
_cell.length_a   1.000
_cell.length_b   1.000
_cell.length_c   1.000
_cell.angle_alpha   90.00
_cell.angle_beta   90.00
_cell.angle_gamma   90.00
#
_symmetry.space_group_name_H-M   'P 1'
#
loop_
_entity.id
_entity.type
_entity.pdbx_description
1 polymer ?
#
loop_
_entity_poly.entity_id
_entity_poly.type
_entity_poly.pdbx_seq_one_letter_code
_entity_poly.pdbx_strand_id
1 'polypeptide(L)'
;MVLDSYRSKSDRILIPISRPFMALDPDIISLLSLIMALLAGVLFYMGGTLRDGSLVLIILSALFDAIDGKVARLTGKQSSRGDLVDHVLDRYSDVALLAGFIFSDVAQLSVGIFALIGVMLTSYMGTQSQALGLKRDYSGVLGRADRLAVMILFVLIQIIFPFRLHVWLLLITPTNLMLLWFAIAGNVTALSRFRRAYASLSKSP
;
A
#
# COMPACT_ATOMS: atom_id res chain seq x y z
N MET A 1 4.22 9.22 11.44
CA MET A 1 5.01 8.76 10.29
C MET A 1 5.52 9.97 9.50
N VAL A 2 6.57 9.87 8.66
CA VAL A 2 7.16 11.03 7.95
C VAL A 2 6.14 11.75 7.05
N LEU A 3 5.11 11.05 6.55
CA LEU A 3 4.00 11.65 5.79
C LEU A 3 2.89 12.28 6.65
N ASP A 4 2.76 11.92 7.94
CA ASP A 4 1.72 12.51 8.82
C ASP A 4 2.01 13.99 9.14
N SER A 5 3.28 14.42 9.12
CA SER A 5 3.68 15.82 9.34
C SER A 5 3.29 16.75 8.18
N TYR A 6 2.88 16.18 7.03
CA TYR A 6 2.45 16.93 5.84
C TYR A 6 0.93 17.00 5.64
N ARG A 7 0.13 16.49 6.61
CA ARG A 7 -1.34 16.39 6.51
C ARG A 7 -2.03 17.73 6.15
N SER A 8 -1.54 18.85 6.69
CA SER A 8 -2.09 20.19 6.36
C SER A 8 -1.78 20.65 4.93
N LYS A 9 -0.63 20.26 4.36
CA LYS A 9 -0.27 20.54 2.96
C LYS A 9 -1.01 19.62 1.99
N SER A 10 -1.16 18.34 2.33
CA SER A 10 -1.91 17.38 1.52
C SER A 10 -3.39 17.78 1.40
N ASP A 11 -3.98 18.34 2.45
CA ASP A 11 -5.37 18.82 2.43
C ASP A 11 -5.60 19.95 1.42
N ARG A 12 -4.61 20.84 1.24
CA ARG A 12 -4.68 21.94 0.25
C ARG A 12 -4.81 21.43 -1.18
N ILE A 13 -4.26 20.25 -1.48
CA ILE A 13 -4.28 19.63 -2.80
C ILE A 13 -5.45 18.64 -2.93
N LEU A 14 -5.71 17.82 -1.92
CA LEU A 14 -6.73 16.78 -1.96
C LEU A 14 -8.16 17.34 -1.89
N ILE A 15 -8.39 18.47 -1.21
CA ILE A 15 -9.72 19.09 -1.14
C ILE A 15 -10.24 19.49 -2.52
N PRO A 16 -9.54 20.29 -3.35
CA PRO A 16 -10.07 20.65 -4.67
C PRO A 16 -10.27 19.44 -5.57
N ILE A 17 -9.41 18.43 -5.49
CA ILE A 17 -9.51 17.21 -6.30
C ILE A 17 -10.68 16.32 -5.84
N SER A 18 -11.04 16.34 -4.56
CA SER A 18 -12.17 15.53 -4.04
C SER A 18 -13.53 16.15 -4.31
N ARG A 19 -13.63 17.46 -4.57
CA ARG A 19 -14.91 18.17 -4.82
C ARG A 19 -15.79 17.53 -5.90
N PRO A 20 -15.26 17.15 -7.09
CA PRO A 20 -16.07 16.51 -8.13
C PRO A 20 -16.69 15.18 -7.70
N PHE A 21 -16.08 14.50 -6.73
CA PHE A 21 -16.49 13.17 -6.27
C PHE A 21 -17.43 13.21 -5.06
N MET A 22 -17.75 14.40 -4.51
CA MET A 22 -18.61 14.53 -3.32
C MET A 22 -20.05 14.03 -3.51
N ALA A 23 -20.51 13.91 -4.75
CA ALA A 23 -21.81 13.33 -5.07
C ALA A 23 -21.82 11.79 -5.01
N LEU A 24 -20.65 11.16 -5.06
CA LEU A 24 -20.51 9.70 -5.01
C LEU A 24 -20.51 9.19 -3.57
N ASP A 25 -20.85 7.92 -3.41
CA ASP A 25 -20.62 7.23 -2.15
C ASP A 25 -19.12 6.95 -1.97
N PRO A 26 -18.51 7.25 -0.80
CA PRO A 26 -17.11 6.93 -0.53
C PRO A 26 -16.76 5.47 -0.81
N ASP A 27 -17.65 4.53 -0.50
CA ASP A 27 -17.40 3.09 -0.72
C ASP A 27 -17.24 2.76 -2.21
N ILE A 28 -17.93 3.49 -3.10
CA ILE A 28 -17.77 3.36 -4.56
C ILE A 28 -16.38 3.86 -4.99
N ILE A 29 -15.89 4.94 -4.38
CA ILE A 29 -14.56 5.47 -4.68
C ILE A 29 -13.48 4.48 -4.22
N SER A 30 -13.64 3.85 -3.06
CA SER A 30 -12.75 2.77 -2.60
C SER A 30 -12.78 1.56 -3.55
N LEU A 31 -13.95 1.20 -4.08
CA LEU A 31 -14.05 0.13 -5.09
C LEU A 31 -13.33 0.49 -6.39
N LEU A 32 -13.45 1.73 -6.86
CA LEU A 32 -12.70 2.21 -8.03
C LEU A 32 -11.19 2.13 -7.78
N SER A 33 -10.72 2.50 -6.59
CA SER A 33 -9.32 2.34 -6.20
C SER A 33 -8.84 0.88 -6.33
N LEU A 34 -9.64 -0.07 -5.86
CA LEU A 34 -9.35 -1.51 -6.00
C LEU A 34 -9.30 -1.95 -7.46
N ILE A 35 -10.26 -1.54 -8.29
CA ILE A 35 -10.27 -1.90 -9.71
C ILE A 35 -9.00 -1.38 -10.40
N MET A 36 -8.57 -0.15 -10.11
CA MET A 36 -7.33 0.39 -10.64
C MET A 36 -6.10 -0.41 -10.17
N ALA A 37 -6.05 -0.82 -8.90
CA ALA A 37 -4.98 -1.67 -8.35
C ALA A 37 -4.93 -3.05 -9.02
N LEU A 38 -6.08 -3.68 -9.24
CA LEU A 38 -6.19 -4.97 -9.92
C LEU A 38 -5.67 -4.88 -11.36
N LEU A 39 -6.17 -3.90 -12.12
CA LEU A 39 -5.74 -3.68 -13.50
C LEU A 39 -4.25 -3.31 -13.58
N ALA A 40 -3.74 -2.49 -12.65
CA ALA A 40 -2.32 -2.19 -12.55
C ALA A 40 -1.47 -3.45 -12.36
N GLY A 41 -1.86 -4.32 -11.43
CA GLY A 41 -1.17 -5.60 -11.18
C GLY A 41 -1.15 -6.48 -12.42
N VAL A 42 -2.30 -6.62 -13.10
CA VAL A 42 -2.41 -7.39 -14.35
C VAL A 42 -1.52 -6.81 -15.46
N LEU A 43 -1.57 -5.49 -15.72
CA LEU A 43 -0.75 -4.87 -16.75
C LEU A 43 0.75 -4.99 -16.45
N PHE A 44 1.14 -4.85 -15.18
CA PHE A 44 2.54 -5.00 -14.79
C PHE A 44 3.04 -6.44 -15.03
N TYR A 45 2.21 -7.44 -14.67
CA TYR A 45 2.48 -8.85 -14.89
C TYR A 45 2.65 -9.19 -16.37
N MET A 46 1.78 -8.67 -17.23
CA MET A 46 1.86 -8.90 -18.68
C MET A 46 3.17 -8.37 -19.31
N GLY A 47 3.79 -7.36 -18.68
CA GLY A 47 5.10 -6.84 -19.09
C GLY A 47 5.06 -6.08 -20.42
N GLY A 48 6.23 -5.90 -21.04
CA GLY A 48 6.38 -5.13 -22.28
C GLY A 48 5.87 -3.70 -22.15
N THR A 49 5.25 -3.18 -23.23
CA THR A 49 4.66 -1.82 -23.26
C THR A 49 3.44 -1.66 -22.36
N LEU A 50 2.78 -2.75 -21.96
CA LEU A 50 1.65 -2.71 -21.04
C LEU A 50 2.07 -2.31 -19.62
N ARG A 51 3.33 -2.58 -19.25
CA ARG A 51 3.90 -2.16 -17.97
C ARG A 51 3.81 -0.65 -17.77
N ASP A 52 3.94 0.15 -18.83
CA ASP A 52 3.87 1.61 -18.73
C ASP A 52 2.49 2.08 -18.28
N GLY A 53 1.43 1.39 -18.76
CA GLY A 53 0.05 1.64 -18.33
C GLY A 53 -0.19 1.32 -16.86
N SER A 54 0.56 0.35 -16.29
CA SER A 54 0.43 0.02 -14.87
C SER A 54 0.78 1.19 -13.95
N LEU A 55 1.78 2.01 -14.32
CA LEU A 55 2.20 3.16 -13.51
C LEU A 55 1.06 4.17 -13.32
N VAL A 56 0.36 4.48 -14.41
CA VAL A 56 -0.79 5.39 -14.38
C VAL A 56 -1.90 4.83 -13.49
N LEU A 57 -2.19 3.53 -13.61
CA LEU A 57 -3.22 2.89 -12.81
C LEU A 57 -2.86 2.80 -11.32
N ILE A 58 -1.59 2.59 -10.95
CA ILE A 58 -1.13 2.65 -9.54
C ILE A 58 -1.36 4.05 -8.98
N ILE A 59 -1.00 5.10 -9.74
CA ILE A 59 -1.20 6.49 -9.33
C ILE A 59 -2.70 6.79 -9.15
N LEU A 60 -3.54 6.34 -10.07
CA LEU A 60 -4.99 6.51 -9.96
C LEU A 60 -5.58 5.76 -8.78
N SER A 61 -5.13 4.54 -8.51
CA SER A 61 -5.51 3.78 -7.32
C SER A 61 -5.16 4.55 -6.04
N ALA A 62 -3.89 4.98 -5.91
CA ALA A 62 -3.44 5.77 -4.77
C ALA A 62 -4.18 7.11 -4.61
N LEU A 63 -4.60 7.72 -5.72
CA LEU A 63 -5.37 8.95 -5.71
C LEU A 63 -6.81 8.73 -5.23
N PHE A 64 -7.52 7.74 -5.78
CA PHE A 64 -8.89 7.43 -5.36
C PHE A 64 -8.95 7.03 -3.90
N ASP A 65 -7.95 6.29 -3.44
CA ASP A 65 -7.74 5.93 -2.04
C ASP A 65 -7.45 7.12 -1.10
N ALA A 66 -6.91 8.21 -1.61
CA ALA A 66 -6.76 9.43 -0.81
C ALA A 66 -8.06 10.26 -0.82
N ILE A 67 -8.83 10.15 -1.90
CA ILE A 67 -10.07 10.89 -2.13
C ILE A 67 -11.22 10.29 -1.32
N ASP A 68 -11.39 8.97 -1.24
CA ASP A 68 -12.53 8.33 -0.57
C ASP A 68 -12.68 8.77 0.90
N GLY A 69 -11.62 8.71 1.70
CA GLY A 69 -11.62 9.12 3.09
C GLY A 69 -11.73 10.64 3.22
N LYS A 70 -11.32 11.41 2.21
CA LYS A 70 -11.54 12.87 2.20
C LYS A 70 -13.01 13.18 1.89
N VAL A 71 -13.63 12.51 0.92
CA VAL A 71 -15.05 12.65 0.60
C VAL A 71 -15.91 12.23 1.78
N ALA A 72 -15.60 11.10 2.45
CA ALA A 72 -16.31 10.66 3.64
C ALA A 72 -16.30 11.72 4.76
N ARG A 73 -15.16 12.39 4.97
CA ARG A 73 -15.04 13.52 5.92
C ARG A 73 -15.84 14.74 5.48
N LEU A 74 -15.70 15.17 4.23
CA LEU A 74 -16.33 16.39 3.72
C LEU A 74 -17.85 16.27 3.64
N THR A 75 -18.37 15.08 3.39
CA THR A 75 -19.81 14.79 3.26
C THR A 75 -20.47 14.31 4.55
N GLY A 76 -19.71 14.21 5.66
CA GLY A 76 -20.23 13.72 6.95
C GLY A 76 -20.61 12.23 6.96
N LYS A 77 -20.13 11.43 6.01
CA LYS A 77 -20.46 10.00 5.84
C LYS A 77 -19.46 9.04 6.53
N GLN A 78 -18.60 9.53 7.43
CA GLN A 78 -17.69 8.65 8.16
C GLN A 78 -18.46 7.66 9.04
N SER A 79 -18.18 6.37 8.92
CA SER A 79 -18.84 5.32 9.68
C SER A 79 -17.90 4.14 9.94
N SER A 80 -18.18 3.34 10.98
CA SER A 80 -17.43 2.10 11.27
C SER A 80 -17.58 1.05 10.16
N ARG A 81 -18.72 1.05 9.45
CA ARG A 81 -18.93 0.20 8.28
C ARG A 81 -18.02 0.60 7.13
N GLY A 82 -17.93 1.89 6.83
CA GLY A 82 -17.03 2.40 5.79
C GLY A 82 -15.56 2.16 6.15
N ASP A 83 -15.17 2.35 7.42
CA ASP A 83 -13.82 2.06 7.91
C ASP A 83 -13.45 0.57 7.72
N LEU A 84 -14.40 -0.35 7.93
CA LEU A 84 -14.20 -1.77 7.63
C LEU A 84 -14.04 -2.02 6.12
N VAL A 85 -14.90 -1.41 5.29
CA VAL A 85 -14.85 -1.57 3.82
C VAL A 85 -13.53 -1.06 3.27
N ASP A 86 -13.15 0.18 3.58
CA ASP A 86 -11.83 0.77 3.29
C ASP A 86 -10.74 -0.21 3.68
N HIS A 87 -10.81 -0.68 4.93
CA HIS A 87 -9.77 -1.56 5.43
C HIS A 87 -9.67 -2.91 4.74
N VAL A 88 -10.76 -3.47 4.23
CA VAL A 88 -10.70 -4.72 3.47
C VAL A 88 -10.18 -4.45 2.06
N LEU A 89 -10.72 -3.45 1.38
CA LEU A 89 -10.38 -3.13 -0.01
C LEU A 89 -8.91 -2.76 -0.17
N ASP A 90 -8.36 -1.98 0.76
CA ASP A 90 -6.92 -1.69 0.81
C ASP A 90 -6.02 -2.92 0.75
N ARG A 91 -6.42 -3.97 1.49
CA ARG A 91 -5.64 -5.20 1.63
C ARG A 91 -5.71 -5.99 0.34
N TYR A 92 -6.87 -6.05 -0.30
CA TYR A 92 -6.98 -6.59 -1.65
C TYR A 92 -6.20 -5.77 -2.67
N SER A 93 -6.18 -4.45 -2.59
CA SER A 93 -5.38 -3.58 -3.47
C SER A 93 -3.87 -3.84 -3.32
N ASP A 94 -3.37 -3.90 -2.07
CA ASP A 94 -1.98 -4.24 -1.79
C ASP A 94 -1.62 -5.62 -2.36
N VAL A 95 -2.47 -6.64 -2.13
CA VAL A 95 -2.25 -8.01 -2.64
C VAL A 95 -2.28 -8.04 -4.17
N ALA A 96 -3.22 -7.34 -4.81
CA ALA A 96 -3.35 -7.29 -6.26
C ALA A 96 -2.11 -6.71 -6.94
N LEU A 97 -1.62 -5.56 -6.44
CA LEU A 97 -0.40 -4.93 -6.93
C LEU A 97 0.82 -5.81 -6.71
N LEU A 98 1.00 -6.30 -5.48
CA LEU A 98 2.12 -7.18 -5.15
C LEU A 98 2.08 -8.46 -5.99
N ALA A 99 0.94 -9.11 -6.16
CA ALA A 99 0.82 -10.30 -7.00
C ALA A 99 1.30 -10.02 -8.44
N GLY A 100 0.86 -8.91 -9.03
CA GLY A 100 1.33 -8.48 -10.35
C GLY A 100 2.85 -8.32 -10.44
N PHE A 101 3.46 -7.72 -9.41
CA PHE A 101 4.92 -7.60 -9.32
C PHE A 101 5.61 -8.95 -9.13
N ILE A 102 5.12 -9.77 -8.21
CA ILE A 102 5.71 -11.05 -7.79
C ILE A 102 5.76 -12.04 -8.95
N PHE A 103 4.69 -12.11 -9.73
CA PHE A 103 4.59 -13.04 -10.86
C PHE A 103 5.18 -12.49 -12.17
N SER A 104 5.67 -11.24 -12.18
CA SER A 104 6.28 -10.64 -13.37
C SER A 104 7.63 -11.26 -13.73
N ASP A 105 8.07 -11.04 -14.96
CA ASP A 105 9.38 -11.48 -15.48
C ASP A 105 10.59 -10.75 -14.86
N VAL A 106 10.34 -9.68 -14.10
CA VAL A 106 11.36 -8.84 -13.45
C VAL A 106 11.45 -9.08 -11.94
N ALA A 107 10.77 -10.06 -11.37
CA ALA A 107 10.81 -10.36 -9.95
C ALA A 107 11.15 -11.83 -9.67
N GLN A 108 11.64 -12.09 -8.45
CA GLN A 108 11.79 -13.44 -7.93
C GLN A 108 10.63 -13.80 -7.02
N LEU A 109 10.00 -14.95 -7.31
CA LEU A 109 8.87 -15.44 -6.54
C LEU A 109 9.19 -15.57 -5.05
N SER A 110 10.36 -16.08 -4.68
CA SER A 110 10.78 -16.24 -3.28
C SER A 110 10.83 -14.90 -2.53
N VAL A 111 11.53 -13.90 -3.09
CA VAL A 111 11.62 -12.55 -2.54
C VAL A 111 10.22 -11.92 -2.44
N GLY A 112 9.44 -12.10 -3.50
CA GLY A 112 8.07 -11.63 -3.60
C GLY A 112 7.14 -12.17 -2.50
N ILE A 113 7.20 -13.47 -2.21
CA ILE A 113 6.41 -14.09 -1.15
C ILE A 113 6.77 -13.48 0.22
N PHE A 114 8.06 -13.31 0.53
CA PHE A 114 8.47 -12.68 1.79
C PHE A 114 8.03 -11.21 1.89
N ALA A 115 8.00 -10.49 0.76
CA ALA A 115 7.47 -9.13 0.67
C ALA A 115 5.97 -9.10 1.01
N LEU A 116 5.18 -9.97 0.39
CA LEU A 116 3.74 -10.09 0.64
C LEU A 116 3.46 -10.41 2.11
N ILE A 117 4.17 -11.38 2.68
CA ILE A 117 4.08 -11.72 4.11
C ILE A 117 4.36 -10.50 4.99
N GLY A 118 5.47 -9.80 4.73
CA GLY A 118 5.86 -8.63 5.53
C GLY A 118 4.83 -7.50 5.48
N VAL A 119 4.27 -7.22 4.31
CA VAL A 119 3.25 -6.17 4.11
C VAL A 119 1.93 -6.55 4.78
N MET A 120 1.49 -7.81 4.66
CA MET A 120 0.26 -8.29 5.30
C MET A 120 0.40 -8.33 6.83
N LEU A 121 1.50 -8.87 7.35
CA LEU A 121 1.75 -8.93 8.80
C LEU A 121 1.87 -7.54 9.43
N THR A 122 2.47 -6.58 8.73
CA THR A 122 2.54 -5.19 9.22
C THR A 122 1.14 -4.62 9.42
N SER A 123 0.24 -4.83 8.46
CA SER A 123 -1.15 -4.36 8.52
C SER A 123 -1.94 -5.08 9.62
N TYR A 124 -1.81 -6.41 9.69
CA TYR A 124 -2.45 -7.24 10.71
C TYR A 124 -2.03 -6.86 12.13
N MET A 125 -0.74 -6.63 12.39
CA MET A 125 -0.27 -6.23 13.73
C MET A 125 -0.87 -4.89 14.18
N GLY A 126 -1.13 -3.98 13.23
CA GLY A 126 -1.82 -2.72 13.50
C GLY A 126 -3.27 -2.93 13.95
N THR A 127 -4.04 -3.74 13.22
CA THR A 127 -5.44 -4.03 13.55
C THR A 127 -5.56 -4.90 14.80
N GLN A 128 -4.67 -5.87 14.99
CA GLN A 128 -4.66 -6.75 16.15
C GLN A 128 -4.38 -5.98 17.44
N SER A 129 -3.48 -4.99 17.39
CA SER A 129 -3.24 -4.08 18.51
C SER A 129 -4.53 -3.35 18.92
N GLN A 130 -5.33 -2.88 17.94
CA GLN A 130 -6.62 -2.24 18.22
C GLN A 130 -7.65 -3.21 18.80
N ALA A 131 -7.70 -4.44 18.30
CA ALA A 131 -8.63 -5.46 18.80
C ALA A 131 -8.39 -5.81 20.28
N LEU A 132 -7.15 -5.62 20.76
CA LEU A 132 -6.77 -5.79 22.17
C LEU A 132 -6.94 -4.51 23.02
N GLY A 133 -7.62 -3.49 22.49
CA GLY A 133 -7.90 -2.24 23.21
C GLY A 133 -6.74 -1.24 23.25
N LEU A 134 -5.61 -1.53 22.59
CA LEU A 134 -4.53 -0.56 22.42
C LEU A 134 -4.86 0.43 21.29
N LYS A 135 -4.17 1.58 21.27
CA LYS A 135 -4.24 2.48 20.11
C LYS A 135 -3.64 1.78 18.89
N ARG A 136 -4.13 2.13 17.69
CA ARG A 136 -3.54 1.62 16.44
C ARG A 136 -2.10 2.10 16.33
N ASP A 137 -1.20 1.14 16.13
CA ASP A 137 0.19 1.47 15.89
C ASP A 137 0.44 1.71 14.40
N TYR A 138 0.63 2.98 14.03
CA TYR A 138 0.99 3.40 12.68
C TYR A 138 2.50 3.50 12.45
N SER A 139 3.30 3.28 13.48
CA SER A 139 4.75 3.43 13.37
C SER A 139 5.41 2.30 12.57
N GLY A 140 6.63 2.55 12.11
CA GLY A 140 7.36 1.69 11.18
C GLY A 140 7.71 2.42 9.90
N VAL A 141 8.38 1.72 8.99
CA VAL A 141 8.92 2.30 7.74
C VAL A 141 8.03 2.01 6.53
N LEU A 142 6.93 1.26 6.72
CA LEU A 142 6.04 0.80 5.65
C LEU A 142 4.57 1.05 6.00
N GLY A 143 4.22 2.31 6.27
CA GLY A 143 2.81 2.69 6.21
C GLY A 143 2.25 2.52 4.80
N ARG A 144 0.93 2.58 4.67
CA ARG A 144 0.27 2.34 3.38
C ARG A 144 0.65 3.36 2.30
N ALA A 145 0.60 4.65 2.65
CA ALA A 145 1.04 5.72 1.76
C ALA A 145 2.52 5.57 1.35
N ASP A 146 3.39 5.15 2.29
CA ASP A 146 4.81 4.90 1.99
C ASP A 146 4.97 3.75 0.98
N ARG A 147 4.20 2.66 1.16
CA ARG A 147 4.23 1.51 0.23
C ARG A 147 3.85 1.93 -1.19
N LEU A 148 2.73 2.62 -1.34
CA LEU A 148 2.26 3.08 -2.66
C LEU A 148 3.27 4.05 -3.30
N ALA A 149 3.84 4.98 -2.53
CA ALA A 149 4.87 5.89 -3.03
C ALA A 149 6.12 5.13 -3.51
N VAL A 150 6.59 4.14 -2.75
CA VAL A 150 7.72 3.29 -3.14
C VAL A 150 7.37 2.46 -4.39
N MET A 151 6.16 1.90 -4.48
CA MET A 151 5.70 1.19 -5.67
C MET A 151 5.74 2.07 -6.92
N ILE A 152 5.15 3.26 -6.85
CA ILE A 152 5.15 4.23 -7.97
C ILE A 152 6.59 4.55 -8.38
N LEU A 153 7.47 4.85 -7.42
CA LEU A 153 8.86 5.21 -7.69
C LEU A 153 9.62 4.07 -8.37
N PHE A 154 9.55 2.85 -7.84
CA PHE A 154 10.31 1.73 -8.37
C PHE A 154 9.74 1.17 -9.68
N VAL A 155 8.43 1.26 -9.90
CA VAL A 155 7.82 0.98 -11.21
C VAL A 155 8.29 2.00 -12.24
N LEU A 156 8.33 3.28 -11.91
CA LEU A 156 8.89 4.31 -12.79
C LEU A 156 10.36 4.04 -13.12
N ILE A 157 11.18 3.72 -12.13
CA ILE A 157 12.59 3.35 -12.34
C ILE A 157 12.69 2.09 -13.21
N GLN A 158 11.84 1.09 -13.00
CA GLN A 158 11.80 -0.13 -13.79
C GLN A 158 11.49 0.13 -15.27
N ILE A 159 10.64 1.13 -15.57
CA ILE A 159 10.27 1.54 -16.93
C ILE A 159 11.43 2.30 -17.59
N ILE A 160 12.00 3.30 -16.90
CA ILE A 160 13.03 4.17 -17.49
C ILE A 160 14.39 3.45 -17.58
N PHE A 161 14.73 2.66 -16.57
CA PHE A 161 16.01 1.96 -16.44
C PHE A 161 15.77 0.46 -16.20
N PRO A 162 15.33 -0.30 -17.23
CA PRO A 162 14.95 -1.71 -17.11
C PRO A 162 16.17 -2.65 -17.01
N PHE A 163 17.12 -2.35 -16.11
CA PHE A 163 18.28 -3.20 -15.91
C PHE A 163 17.87 -4.55 -15.31
N ARG A 164 18.54 -5.60 -15.76
CA ARG A 164 18.32 -6.98 -15.31
C ARG A 164 19.66 -7.66 -15.12
N LEU A 165 20.05 -7.86 -13.87
CA LEU A 165 21.33 -8.45 -13.50
C LEU A 165 21.09 -9.66 -12.61
N HIS A 166 21.84 -10.73 -12.79
CA HIS A 166 21.83 -11.87 -11.88
C HIS A 166 23.16 -11.88 -11.11
N VAL A 167 23.07 -11.82 -9.79
CA VAL A 167 24.23 -11.91 -8.89
C VAL A 167 23.98 -13.08 -7.96
N TRP A 168 24.73 -14.17 -8.18
CA TRP A 168 24.48 -15.46 -7.53
C TRP A 168 23.02 -15.92 -7.74
N LEU A 169 22.28 -16.10 -6.65
CA LEU A 169 20.88 -16.53 -6.65
C LEU A 169 19.91 -15.35 -6.73
N LEU A 170 20.38 -14.09 -6.69
CA LEU A 170 19.52 -12.91 -6.61
C LEU A 170 19.38 -12.21 -7.98
N LEU A 171 18.12 -11.98 -8.37
CA LEU A 171 17.77 -11.13 -9.50
C LEU A 171 17.77 -9.68 -9.04
N ILE A 172 18.59 -8.85 -9.66
CA ILE A 172 18.65 -7.42 -9.37
C ILE A 172 17.95 -6.70 -10.52
N THR A 173 16.76 -6.23 -10.21
CA THR A 173 15.93 -5.31 -11.00
C THR A 173 15.37 -4.28 -10.03
N PRO A 174 14.96 -3.09 -10.50
CA PRO A 174 14.27 -2.13 -9.64
C PRO A 174 13.09 -2.76 -8.87
N THR A 175 12.22 -3.49 -9.55
CA THR A 175 11.06 -4.13 -8.90
C THR A 175 11.46 -5.19 -7.89
N ASN A 176 12.46 -6.03 -8.16
CA ASN A 176 12.87 -7.04 -7.18
C ASN A 176 13.59 -6.42 -5.96
N LEU A 177 14.31 -5.31 -6.15
CA LEU A 177 14.90 -4.55 -5.04
C LEU A 177 13.82 -3.91 -4.15
N MET A 178 12.75 -3.40 -4.74
CA MET A 178 11.58 -2.94 -3.99
C MET A 178 10.96 -4.09 -3.18
N LEU A 179 10.73 -5.25 -3.80
CA LEU A 179 10.18 -6.41 -3.10
C LEU A 179 11.10 -6.87 -1.97
N LEU A 180 12.42 -6.88 -2.19
CA LEU A 180 13.41 -7.19 -1.15
C LEU A 180 13.32 -6.20 0.01
N TRP A 181 13.19 -4.90 -0.28
CA TRP A 181 12.97 -3.88 0.74
C TRP A 181 11.67 -4.13 1.53
N PHE A 182 10.57 -4.41 0.85
CA PHE A 182 9.30 -4.75 1.50
C PHE A 182 9.38 -6.02 2.35
N ALA A 183 10.12 -7.03 1.90
CA ALA A 183 10.37 -8.24 2.66
C ALA A 183 11.12 -7.93 3.96
N ILE A 184 12.20 -7.16 3.90
CA ILE A 184 13.00 -6.85 5.08
C ILE A 184 12.25 -5.88 6.00
N ALA A 185 11.91 -4.69 5.50
CA ALA A 185 11.31 -3.64 6.32
C ALA A 185 9.92 -4.03 6.82
N GLY A 186 9.15 -4.83 6.06
CA GLY A 186 7.81 -5.27 6.44
C GLY A 186 7.86 -6.24 7.61
N ASN A 187 8.70 -7.28 7.51
CA ASN A 187 8.83 -8.26 8.59
C ASN A 187 9.47 -7.63 9.85
N VAL A 188 10.46 -6.75 9.70
CA VAL A 188 11.03 -5.99 10.83
C VAL A 188 9.98 -5.09 11.49
N THR A 189 9.16 -4.40 10.70
CA THR A 189 8.09 -3.54 11.22
C THR A 189 7.02 -4.37 11.95
N ALA A 190 6.59 -5.50 11.38
CA ALA A 190 5.63 -6.39 12.02
C ALA A 190 6.13 -6.89 13.39
N LEU A 191 7.39 -7.33 13.46
CA LEU A 191 7.99 -7.78 14.72
C LEU A 191 8.12 -6.64 15.74
N SER A 192 8.48 -5.44 15.28
CA SER A 192 8.54 -4.24 16.12
C SER A 192 7.19 -3.86 16.70
N ARG A 193 6.11 -3.91 15.89
CA ARG A 193 4.73 -3.67 16.34
C ARG A 193 4.30 -4.72 17.36
N PHE A 194 4.58 -6.00 17.08
CA PHE A 194 4.30 -7.09 18.02
C PHE A 194 4.98 -6.86 19.39
N ARG A 195 6.30 -6.60 19.40
CA ARG A 195 7.05 -6.39 20.65
C ARG A 195 6.48 -5.24 21.48
N ARG A 196 6.05 -4.16 20.82
CA ARG A 196 5.48 -2.99 21.50
C ARG A 196 4.08 -3.26 22.03
N ALA A 197 3.22 -3.90 21.25
CA ALA A 197 1.90 -4.32 21.72
C ALA A 197 2.02 -5.25 22.94
N TYR A 198 2.91 -6.25 22.87
CA TYR A 198 3.19 -7.18 23.97
C TYR A 198 3.66 -6.44 25.24
N ALA A 199 4.65 -5.54 25.10
CA ALA A 199 5.16 -4.76 26.23
C ALA A 199 4.15 -3.75 26.81
N SER A 200 3.20 -3.27 25.99
CA SER A 200 2.12 -2.40 26.46
C SER A 200 1.09 -3.17 27.28
N LEU A 201 0.72 -4.39 26.86
CA LEU A 201 -0.23 -5.24 27.58
C LEU A 201 0.33 -5.76 28.89
N SER A 202 1.63 -6.07 28.96
CA SER A 202 2.28 -6.52 30.19
C SER A 202 2.38 -5.43 31.28
N LYS A 203 2.05 -4.18 30.94
CA LYS A 203 2.04 -3.04 31.86
C LYS A 203 0.62 -2.65 32.29
N SER A 204 -0.40 -3.31 31.75
CA SER A 204 -1.78 -3.15 32.19
C SER A 204 -1.99 -4.02 33.43
N PRO A 205 -2.43 -3.45 34.57
CA PRO A 205 -2.67 -4.19 35.81
C PRO A 205 -3.75 -5.25 35.66
#